data_AF-R5AIM3-F1
#
_entry.id   AF-R5AIM3-F1
#
_cell.length_a   1.000
_cell.length_b   1.000
_cell.length_c   1.000
_cell.angle_alpha   90.00
_cell.angle_beta   90.00
_cell.angle_gamma   90.00
#
_symmetry.space_group_name_H-M   'P 1'
#
loop_
_entity.id
_entity.type
_entity.pdbx_description
1 polymer ?
#
loop_
_entity_poly.entity_id
_entity_poly.type
_entity_poly.pdbx_seq_one_letter_code
_entity_poly.pdbx_strand_id
1 'polypeptide(L)' 'MHTITEAARSFETRMLVLETQSCNENAIVFYRKNGFDMIGFDLYSYSNTDPERHEVRIEMGRKQ' A
#
# COMPACT_ATOMS: atom_id res chain seq x y z
N MET A 1 -7.01 7.52 8.86
CA MET A 1 -7.26 6.10 8.48
C MET A 1 -8.64 5.61 8.90
N HIS A 2 -9.12 5.96 10.10
CA HIS A 2 -10.49 5.63 10.54
C HIS A 2 -11.58 6.08 9.55
N THR A 3 -11.61 7.37 9.19
CA THR A 3 -12.63 7.94 8.27
C THR A 3 -12.75 7.19 6.94
N ILE A 4 -11.63 6.85 6.29
CA ILE A 4 -11.66 6.15 5.00
C ILE A 4 -12.06 4.67 5.15
N THR A 5 -11.76 4.06 6.30
CA THR A 5 -12.21 2.69 6.61
C THR A 5 -13.72 2.66 6.78
N GLU A 6 -14.30 3.64 7.48
CA GLU A 6 -15.76 3.72 7.64
C GLU A 6 -16.48 3.96 6.32
N ALA A 7 -15.96 4.87 5.49
CA ALA A 7 -16.48 5.07 4.14
C ALA A 7 -16.43 3.76 3.32
N ALA A 8 -15.29 3.07 3.32
CA ALA A 8 -15.12 1.81 2.58
C ALA A 8 -16.13 0.71 2.99
N ARG A 9 -16.49 0.66 4.28
CA ARG A 9 -17.53 -0.23 4.80
C ARG A 9 -18.92 0.17 4.30
N SER A 10 -19.24 1.46 4.27
CA SER A 10 -20.53 1.94 3.75
C SER A 10 -20.74 1.67 2.25
N PHE A 11 -19.65 1.53 1.49
CA PHE A 11 -19.66 1.20 0.07
C PHE A 11 -19.59 -0.31 -0.21
N GLU A 12 -19.68 -1.17 0.82
CA GLU A 12 -19.58 -2.63 0.71
C GLU A 12 -18.35 -3.09 -0.10
N THR A 13 -17.26 -2.34 0.00
CA THR A 13 -16.03 -2.66 -0.75
C THR A 13 -15.38 -3.92 -0.18
N ARG A 14 -14.77 -4.74 -1.03
CA ARG A 14 -14.06 -5.94 -0.58
C ARG A 14 -12.70 -5.65 0.08
N MET A 15 -12.08 -4.53 -0.28
CA MET A 15 -10.71 -4.21 0.10
C MET A 15 -10.40 -2.73 -0.15
N LEU A 16 -9.64 -2.13 0.76
CA LEU A 16 -8.92 -0.88 0.52
C LEU A 16 -7.54 -1.23 -0.04
N VAL A 17 -7.15 -0.60 -1.14
CA VAL A 17 -5.85 -0.79 -1.78
C VAL A 17 -5.13 0.55 -1.86
N LEU A 18 -3.83 0.53 -1.61
CA LEU A 18 -2.95 1.67 -1.77
C LEU A 18 -1.60 1.21 -2.31
N GLU A 19 -0.78 2.20 -2.64
CA GLU A 19 0.57 2.03 -3.14
C GLU A 19 1.56 2.84 -2.28
N THR A 20 2.77 2.31 -2.09
CA THR A 20 3.89 3.05 -1.52
C THR A 20 5.24 2.53 -2.02
N GLN A 21 6.26 3.38 -2.08
CA GLN A 21 7.61 2.96 -2.48
C GLN A 21 8.32 2.18 -1.37
N SER A 22 9.17 1.22 -1.73
CA SER A 22 9.92 0.39 -0.78
C SER A 22 10.83 1.18 0.16
N CYS A 23 11.33 2.34 -0.26
CA CYS A 23 12.15 3.23 0.57
C CYS A 23 11.33 4.01 1.61
N ASN A 24 10.00 4.07 1.50
CA ASN A 24 9.14 4.74 2.46
C ASN A 24 8.73 3.80 3.60
N GLU A 25 9.73 3.33 4.35
CA GLU A 25 9.54 2.38 5.46
C GLU A 25 8.55 2.90 6.51
N ASN A 26 8.55 4.21 6.78
CA ASN A 26 7.63 4.86 7.72
C ASN A 26 6.16 4.68 7.28
N ALA A 27 5.86 4.89 6.01
CA ALA A 27 4.52 4.67 5.48
C ALA A 27 4.14 3.20 5.53
N ILE A 28 5.03 2.30 5.13
CA ILE A 28 4.80 0.83 5.18
C ILE A 28 4.46 0.39 6.61
N VAL A 29 5.25 0.80 7.60
CA VAL A 29 5.00 0.49 9.02
C VAL A 29 3.68 1.08 9.49
N PHE A 30 3.36 2.32 9.10
CA PHE A 30 2.07 2.94 9.40
C PHE A 30 0.90 2.13 8.84
N TYR A 31 0.96 1.69 7.58
CA TYR A 31 -0.11 0.91 6.97
C TYR A 31 -0.23 -0.50 7.57
N ARG A 32 0.89 -1.17 7.85
CA ARG A 32 0.88 -2.46 8.59
C ARG A 32 0.18 -2.32 9.95
N LYS A 33 0.50 -1.28 10.72
CA LYS A 33 -0.17 -0.99 12.01
C LYS A 33 -1.68 -0.72 11.87
N ASN A 34 -2.13 -0.29 10.69
CA ASN A 34 -3.54 -0.07 10.38
C ASN A 34 -4.21 -1.28 9.70
N GLY A 35 -3.56 -2.45 9.67
CA GLY A 35 -4.13 -3.71 9.18
C GLY A 35 -4.05 -3.90 7.67
N PHE A 36 -3.14 -3.20 6.98
CA PHE A 36 -2.83 -3.49 5.59
C PHE A 36 -1.73 -4.55 5.49
N ASP A 37 -1.79 -5.37 4.45
CA ASP A 37 -0.78 -6.35 4.09
C ASP A 37 -0.27 -6.11 2.68
N MET A 38 0.96 -6.54 2.39
CA MET A 38 1.50 -6.49 1.03
C MET A 38 0.72 -7.47 0.14
N ILE A 39 0.21 -6.98 -0.98
CA ILE A 39 -0.58 -7.77 -1.94
C ILE A 39 0.05 -7.84 -3.33
N GLY A 40 1.06 -7.00 -3.60
CA GLY A 40 1.75 -6.95 -4.88
C GLY A 40 2.95 -6.02 -4.84
N PHE A 41 3.77 -6.08 -5.88
CA PHE A 41 4.85 -5.11 -6.13
C PHE A 41 5.18 -5.04 -7.61
N ASP A 42 5.78 -3.92 -8.02
CA ASP A 42 6.29 -3.70 -9.36
C ASP A 42 7.70 -3.11 -9.29
N LEU A 43 8.65 -3.81 -9.89
CA LEU A 43 10.07 -3.46 -9.87
C LEU A 43 10.41 -2.29 -10.78
N TYR A 44 9.54 -1.91 -11.73
CA TYR A 44 9.88 -0.92 -12.77
C TYR A 44 8.76 0.10 -13.01
N SER A 45 7.92 0.33 -11.99
CA SER A 45 6.75 1.20 -12.13
C SER A 45 7.11 2.68 -12.33
N TYR A 46 8.23 3.16 -11.78
CA TYR A 46 8.64 4.56 -11.88
C TYR A 46 9.82 4.73 -12.85
N SER A 47 10.79 3.82 -12.82
CA SER A 47 11.94 3.80 -13.70
C SER A 47 12.54 2.39 -13.83
N ASN A 48 13.38 2.20 -14.85
CA ASN A 48 14.15 0.95 -15.01
C ASN A 48 15.23 0.76 -13.93
N THR A 49 15.45 1.76 -13.07
CA THR A 49 16.48 1.77 -12.02
C THR A 49 15.90 1.76 -10.60
N ASP A 50 14.60 1.49 -10.45
CA ASP A 50 13.94 1.50 -9.15
C ASP A 50 14.48 0.44 -8.19
N PRO A 51 14.86 -0.79 -8.61
CA PRO A 51 15.43 -1.77 -7.71
C PRO A 51 16.75 -1.30 -7.08
N GLU A 52 17.61 -0.64 -7.86
CA GLU A 52 18.90 -0.10 -7.40
C GLU A 52 18.70 1.08 -6.44
N ARG A 53 17.62 1.84 -6.62
CA ARG A 53 17.29 3.02 -5.80
C ARG A 53 16.40 2.69 -4.60
N HIS A 54 16.01 1.42 -4.44
CA HIS A 54 15.02 0.98 -3.46
C HIS A 54 13.68 1.73 -3.61
N GLU A 55 13.28 2.09 -4.82
CA GLU A 55 12.05 2.82 -5.16
C GLU A 55 10.97 1.88 -5.75
N VAL A 56 11.05 0.58 -5.45
CA VAL A 56 10.09 -0.44 -5.92
C VAL A 56 8.68 -0.08 -5.44
N ARG A 57 7.71 -0.09 -6.35
CA ARG A 57 6.29 0.12 -6.05
C ARG A 57 5.75 -1.06 -5.25
N ILE A 58 5.25 -0.82 -4.05
CA ILE A 58 4.61 -1.84 -3.20
C ILE A 58 3.11 -1.57 -3.15
N GLU A 59 2.31 -2.57 -3.48
CA GLU A 59 0.86 -2.52 -3.29
C GLU A 59 0.49 -3.14 -1.94
N MET A 60 -0.30 -2.41 -1.17
CA MET A 60 -0.80 -2.87 0.13
C MET A 60 -2.33 -2.88 0.15
N GLY A 61 -2.91 -3.93 0.72
CA GLY A 61 -4.35 -4.16 0.77
C GLY A 61 -4.85 -4.44 2.18
N ARG A 62 -6.04 -3.94 2.51
CA ARG A 62 -6.77 -4.25 3.74
C ARG A 62 -8.19 -4.69 3.42
N LYS A 63 -8.52 -5.94 3.74
CA LYS A 63 -9.89 -6.49 3.62
C LYS A 63 -10.84 -5.74 4.58
N GLN A 64 -12.09 -5.52 4.16
CA GLN A 64 -13.10 -4.84 5.01
C GLN A 64 -13.69 -5.78 6.07
#